data_AF-A0A1H4E208-F1
#
_entry.id   AF-A0A1H4E208-F1
#
_cell.length_a   1.000
_cell.length_b   1.000
_cell.length_c   1.000
_cell.angle_alpha   90.00
_cell.angle_beta   90.00
_cell.angle_gamma   90.00
#
_symmetry.space_group_name_H-M   'P 1'
#
loop_
_entity.id
_entity.type
_entity.pdbx_description
1 polymer ?
#
loop_
_entity_poly.entity_id
_entity_poly.type
_entity_poly.pdbx_seq_one_letter_code
_entity_poly.pdbx_strand_id
1 'polypeptide(L)'
;MSRDGGRLPAGSTTAEEPSAPAPVLGLFTVPAWSVRALFAAIALPLVLVGVPEGPWTVIAAVLVGVSVWRPRWLTAWVLIGALLLSSLAGPGTLTPRLLAVIAGAHAMHLLAGWMLALPAAARLQPTVLLPSLRRFAIVQAPVQLATVVLLLLRGGAGGGAAGPDVPILAVVSGLALAALVGLLLPALLRRAPR
;
A
#
# COMPACT_ATOMS: atom_id res chain seq x y z
N MET A 1 16.03 -61.75 52.94
CA MET A 1 15.67 -61.25 51.59
C MET A 1 14.62 -60.16 51.78
N SER A 2 15.05 -58.91 51.61
CA SER A 2 14.28 -57.69 51.85
C SER A 2 13.78 -57.14 50.51
N ARG A 3 12.52 -56.72 50.44
CA ARG A 3 12.01 -55.81 49.40
C ARG A 3 10.93 -54.91 50.00
N ASP A 4 11.39 -53.77 50.51
CA ASP A 4 10.59 -52.58 50.71
C ASP A 4 10.07 -52.07 49.36
N GLY A 5 8.75 -52.03 49.23
CA GLY A 5 8.04 -51.40 48.12
C GLY A 5 8.02 -49.89 48.30
N GLY A 6 9.09 -49.23 47.85
CA GLY A 6 9.22 -47.78 47.82
C GLY A 6 8.15 -47.14 46.94
N ARG A 7 7.20 -46.45 47.57
CA ARG A 7 6.21 -45.58 46.94
C ARG A 7 6.90 -44.28 46.55
N LEU A 8 7.21 -44.07 45.27
CA LEU A 8 7.68 -42.78 44.77
C LEU A 8 6.49 -41.81 44.67
N PRO A 9 6.56 -40.60 45.24
CA PRO A 9 5.56 -39.58 44.99
C PRO A 9 5.68 -39.09 43.54
N ALA A 10 4.56 -39.10 42.83
CA ALA A 10 4.39 -38.45 41.54
C ALA A 10 4.51 -36.93 41.74
N GLY A 11 5.72 -36.40 41.62
CA GLY A 11 5.96 -34.98 41.47
C GLY A 11 5.48 -34.53 40.09
N SER A 12 4.20 -34.22 39.96
CA SER A 12 3.67 -33.45 38.83
C SER A 12 4.09 -32.00 38.99
N THR A 13 5.37 -31.70 38.73
CA THR A 13 5.79 -30.34 38.40
C THR A 13 5.29 -30.07 36.99
N THR A 14 4.06 -29.59 36.88
CA THR A 14 3.67 -28.70 35.78
C THR A 14 4.60 -27.50 35.89
N ALA A 15 5.76 -27.59 35.22
CA ALA A 15 6.55 -26.41 34.94
C ALA A 15 5.60 -25.47 34.18
N GLU A 16 5.10 -24.44 34.86
CA GLU A 16 4.54 -23.28 34.20
C GLU A 16 5.63 -22.80 33.25
N GLU A 17 5.47 -23.11 31.96
CA GLU A 17 6.24 -22.43 30.93
C GLU A 17 6.06 -20.94 31.20
N PRO A 18 7.15 -20.17 31.41
CA PRO A 18 7.05 -18.76 31.69
C PRO A 18 6.30 -18.11 30.53
N SER A 19 5.06 -17.68 30.83
CA SER A 19 4.18 -17.03 29.87
C SER A 19 4.95 -15.83 29.29
N ALA A 20 5.32 -15.92 28.01
CA ALA A 20 6.10 -14.89 27.36
C ALA A 20 5.40 -13.54 27.58
N PRO A 21 6.10 -12.50 28.07
CA PRO A 21 5.48 -11.24 28.39
C PRO A 21 4.73 -10.71 27.16
N ALA A 22 3.46 -10.33 27.35
CA ALA A 22 2.64 -9.81 26.27
C ALA A 22 3.38 -8.65 25.59
N PRO A 23 3.51 -8.67 24.25
CA PRO A 23 4.27 -7.65 23.54
C PRO A 23 3.66 -6.27 23.81
N VAL A 24 4.45 -5.39 24.45
CA VAL A 24 4.03 -4.04 24.78
C VAL A 24 3.93 -3.23 23.49
N LEU A 25 2.71 -2.92 23.07
CA LEU A 25 2.48 -1.99 21.97
C LEU A 25 3.00 -0.60 22.38
N GLY A 26 3.83 0.01 21.52
CA GLY A 26 4.33 1.36 21.76
C GLY A 26 3.19 2.40 21.88
N LEU A 27 3.47 3.54 22.51
CA LEU A 27 2.52 4.64 22.77
C LEU A 27 1.76 5.14 21.53
N PHE A 28 2.31 4.96 20.33
CA PHE A 28 1.70 5.41 19.07
C PHE A 28 1.22 4.22 18.25
N THR A 29 -0.10 4.02 18.25
CA THR A 29 -0.77 3.04 17.37
C THR A 29 -1.83 3.71 16.50
N VAL A 30 -1.98 3.18 15.29
CA VAL A 30 -3.04 3.56 14.35
C VAL A 30 -3.99 2.37 14.15
N PRO A 31 -5.28 2.61 13.93
CA PRO A 31 -6.19 1.51 13.69
C PRO A 31 -5.97 0.90 12.30
N ALA A 32 -6.08 -0.42 12.18
CA ALA A 32 -5.86 -1.13 10.93
C ALA A 32 -6.85 -0.75 9.81
N TRP A 33 -8.04 -0.23 10.17
CA TRP A 33 -8.98 0.31 9.18
C TRP A 33 -8.40 1.50 8.42
N SER A 34 -7.41 2.23 8.95
CA SER A 34 -6.77 3.34 8.24
C SER A 34 -6.08 2.90 6.95
N VAL A 35 -5.51 1.68 6.91
CA VAL A 35 -4.92 1.11 5.68
C VAL A 35 -5.99 0.91 4.61
N ARG A 36 -7.18 0.44 5.03
CA ARG A 36 -8.32 0.23 4.14
C ARG A 36 -8.89 1.54 3.62
N ALA A 37 -8.99 2.54 4.48
CA ALA A 37 -9.40 3.89 4.10
C ALA A 37 -8.41 4.50 3.10
N LEU A 38 -7.10 4.34 3.32
CA LEU A 38 -6.06 4.81 2.40
C LEU A 38 -6.16 4.10 1.03
N PHE A 39 -6.41 2.79 1.01
CA PHE A 39 -6.66 2.06 -0.23
C PHE A 39 -7.85 2.65 -1.00
N ALA A 40 -8.99 2.88 -0.33
CA ALA A 40 -10.17 3.48 -0.96
C ALA A 40 -9.89 4.91 -1.49
N ALA A 41 -9.19 5.72 -0.70
CA ALA A 41 -8.85 7.10 -1.03
C ALA A 41 -7.95 7.20 -2.27
N ILE A 42 -7.10 6.21 -2.53
CA ILE A 42 -6.28 6.13 -3.74
C ILE A 42 -7.08 5.52 -4.90
N ALA A 43 -7.82 4.44 -4.64
CA ALA A 43 -8.50 3.69 -5.67
C ALA A 43 -9.64 4.47 -6.34
N LEU A 44 -10.43 5.23 -5.56
CA LEU A 44 -11.57 5.97 -6.10
C LEU A 44 -11.17 7.03 -7.14
N PRO A 45 -10.20 7.94 -6.88
CA PRO A 45 -9.71 8.86 -7.91
C PRO A 45 -9.15 8.14 -9.15
N LEU A 46 -8.44 7.02 -8.96
CA LEU A 46 -7.93 6.24 -10.09
C LEU A 46 -9.04 5.60 -10.91
N VAL A 47 -10.15 5.19 -10.30
CA VAL A 47 -11.32 4.71 -11.02
C VAL A 47 -11.93 5.85 -11.84
N LEU A 48 -12.10 7.03 -11.26
CA LEU A 48 -12.69 8.19 -11.94
C LEU A 48 -11.87 8.65 -13.16
N VAL A 49 -10.55 8.56 -13.08
CA VAL A 49 -9.67 8.99 -14.19
C VAL A 49 -9.30 7.82 -15.11
N GLY A 50 -9.33 6.59 -14.60
CA GLY A 50 -8.81 5.40 -15.27
C GLY A 50 -9.86 4.59 -16.02
N VAL A 51 -11.12 4.63 -15.60
CA VAL A 51 -12.22 3.81 -16.16
C VAL A 51 -13.16 4.70 -16.99
N PRO A 52 -13.59 4.27 -18.19
CA PRO A 52 -14.59 5.00 -18.97
C PRO A 52 -15.87 5.26 -18.16
N GLU A 53 -16.48 6.42 -18.36
CA GLU A 53 -17.74 6.78 -17.71
C GLU A 53 -18.87 5.78 -18.08
N GLY A 54 -19.77 5.53 -17.12
CA GLY A 54 -20.94 4.69 -17.30
C GLY A 54 -20.95 3.46 -16.36
N PRO A 55 -21.48 2.31 -16.79
CA PRO A 55 -21.69 1.16 -15.90
C PRO A 55 -20.36 0.61 -15.33
N TRP A 56 -19.26 0.75 -16.07
CA TRP A 56 -17.94 0.30 -15.65
C TRP A 56 -17.40 1.06 -14.43
N THR A 57 -17.67 2.36 -14.32
CA THR A 57 -17.29 3.17 -13.15
C THR A 57 -18.01 2.66 -11.89
N VAL A 58 -19.29 2.31 -12.01
CA VAL A 58 -20.09 1.75 -10.89
C VAL A 58 -19.55 0.40 -10.47
N ILE A 59 -19.27 -0.50 -11.43
CA ILE A 59 -18.66 -1.81 -11.17
C ILE A 59 -17.32 -1.64 -10.45
N ALA A 60 -16.47 -0.73 -10.93
CA ALA A 60 -15.17 -0.45 -10.33
C ALA A 60 -15.30 0.14 -8.90
N ALA A 61 -16.27 1.02 -8.65
CA ALA A 61 -16.55 1.53 -7.31
C ALA A 61 -17.03 0.41 -6.35
N VAL A 62 -17.88 -0.50 -6.83
CA VAL A 62 -18.28 -1.69 -6.08
C VAL A 62 -17.06 -2.57 -5.77
N LEU A 63 -16.15 -2.77 -6.74
CA LEU A 63 -14.90 -3.51 -6.51
C LEU A 63 -14.02 -2.84 -5.45
N VAL A 64 -13.96 -1.51 -5.37
CA VAL A 64 -13.28 -0.80 -4.28
C VAL A 64 -13.91 -1.18 -2.93
N GLY A 65 -15.23 -1.08 -2.83
CA GLY A 65 -15.98 -1.42 -1.61
C GLY A 65 -15.75 -2.86 -1.16
N VAL A 66 -15.86 -3.82 -2.08
CA VAL A 66 -15.63 -5.25 -1.79
C VAL A 66 -14.18 -5.49 -1.37
N SER A 67 -13.21 -4.85 -2.01
CA SER A 67 -11.79 -4.98 -1.67
C SER A 67 -11.49 -4.51 -0.25
N VAL A 68 -12.10 -3.41 0.16
CA VAL A 68 -11.99 -2.89 1.53
C VAL A 68 -12.73 -3.76 2.53
N TRP A 69 -13.90 -4.28 2.19
CA TRP A 69 -14.71 -5.10 3.08
C TRP A 69 -14.13 -6.50 3.31
N ARG A 70 -13.73 -7.19 2.23
CA ARG A 70 -13.22 -8.57 2.22
C ARG A 70 -11.91 -8.69 1.43
N PRO A 71 -10.76 -8.26 2.00
CA PRO A 71 -9.46 -8.28 1.30
C PRO A 71 -9.05 -9.67 0.79
N ARG A 72 -9.48 -10.73 1.48
CA ARG A 72 -9.15 -12.13 1.19
C ARG A 72 -9.68 -12.66 -0.15
N TRP A 73 -10.60 -11.94 -0.80
CA TRP A 73 -11.18 -12.36 -2.09
C TRP A 73 -10.33 -11.96 -3.30
N LEU A 74 -9.15 -11.39 -3.07
CA LEU A 74 -8.24 -10.91 -4.11
C LEU A 74 -8.88 -9.88 -5.08
N THR A 75 -10.03 -9.30 -4.74
CA THR A 75 -10.73 -8.31 -5.56
C THR A 75 -9.92 -7.04 -5.79
N ALA A 76 -8.99 -6.73 -4.88
CA ALA A 76 -8.06 -5.63 -5.06
C ALA A 76 -7.13 -5.86 -6.26
N TRP A 77 -6.68 -7.10 -6.50
CA TRP A 77 -5.85 -7.46 -7.64
C TRP A 77 -6.63 -7.43 -8.94
N VAL A 78 -7.91 -7.86 -8.91
CA VAL A 78 -8.83 -7.72 -10.05
C VAL A 78 -9.01 -6.24 -10.42
N LEU A 79 -9.26 -5.37 -9.43
CA LEU A 79 -9.38 -3.94 -9.64
C LEU A 79 -8.09 -3.32 -10.22
N ILE A 80 -6.92 -3.67 -9.66
CA ILE A 80 -5.62 -3.23 -10.18
C ILE A 80 -5.45 -3.66 -11.65
N GLY A 81 -5.75 -4.92 -11.96
CA GLY A 81 -5.70 -5.44 -13.33
C GLY A 81 -6.64 -4.71 -14.27
N ALA A 82 -7.87 -4.42 -13.84
CA ALA A 82 -8.85 -3.67 -14.62
C ALA A 82 -8.39 -2.23 -14.92
N LEU A 83 -7.79 -1.54 -13.94
CA LEU A 83 -7.24 -0.19 -14.11
C LEU A 83 -6.07 -0.18 -15.10
N LEU A 84 -5.17 -1.17 -15.00
CA LEU A 84 -4.04 -1.33 -15.93
C LEU A 84 -4.53 -1.64 -17.36
N LEU A 85 -5.46 -2.58 -17.51
CA LEU A 85 -6.02 -2.96 -18.81
C LEU A 85 -6.78 -1.79 -19.46
N SER A 86 -7.55 -1.03 -18.66
CA SER A 86 -8.24 0.17 -19.14
C SER A 86 -7.28 1.26 -19.63
N SER A 87 -6.06 1.29 -19.08
CA SER A 87 -5.01 2.21 -19.54
C SER A 87 -4.39 1.79 -20.87
N LEU A 88 -4.39 0.49 -21.19
CA LEU A 88 -3.93 -0.02 -22.49
C LEU A 88 -4.91 0.27 -23.63
N ALA A 89 -6.19 0.50 -23.31
CA ALA A 89 -7.18 0.94 -24.29
C ALA A 89 -7.00 2.41 -24.71
N GLY A 90 -6.13 3.16 -24.03
CA GLY A 90 -5.78 4.53 -24.40
C GLY A 90 -4.78 4.61 -25.56
N PRO A 91 -4.45 5.83 -26.02
CA PRO A 91 -3.37 6.03 -26.99
C PRO A 91 -2.08 5.39 -26.44
N GLY A 92 -1.36 4.62 -27.27
CA GLY A 92 -0.14 3.90 -26.90
C GLY A 92 1.08 4.78 -26.58
N THR A 93 0.84 6.01 -26.12
CA THR A 93 1.84 7.00 -25.75
C THR A 93 1.92 7.13 -24.23
N LEU A 94 3.10 7.54 -23.74
CA LEU A 94 3.27 7.87 -22.33
C LEU A 94 2.46 9.12 -22.00
N THR A 95 1.46 8.98 -21.12
CA THR A 95 0.60 10.07 -20.65
C THR A 95 0.68 10.22 -19.13
N PRO A 96 0.44 11.41 -18.57
CA PRO A 96 0.37 11.60 -17.12
C PRO A 96 -0.66 10.68 -16.44
N ARG A 97 -1.80 10.44 -17.11
CA ARG A 97 -2.82 9.47 -16.69
C ARG A 97 -2.22 8.07 -16.52
N LEU A 98 -1.51 7.57 -17.53
CA LEU A 98 -0.85 6.26 -17.46
C LEU A 98 0.13 6.20 -16.28
N LEU A 99 0.90 7.26 -16.03
CA LEU A 99 1.83 7.32 -14.90
C LEU A 99 1.14 7.30 -13.55
N ALA A 100 0.05 8.07 -13.40
CA ALA A 100 -0.76 8.09 -12.20
C ALA A 100 -1.36 6.70 -11.93
N VAL A 101 -1.85 6.01 -12.97
CA VAL A 101 -2.35 4.64 -12.86
C VAL A 101 -1.24 3.66 -12.46
N ILE A 102 -0.05 3.73 -13.06
CA ILE A 102 1.07 2.85 -12.70
C ILE A 102 1.51 3.04 -11.24
N ALA A 103 1.71 4.29 -10.83
CA ALA A 103 2.10 4.62 -9.46
C ALA A 103 1.00 4.22 -8.44
N GLY A 104 -0.24 4.52 -8.79
CA GLY A 104 -1.43 4.17 -8.02
C GLY A 104 -1.61 2.65 -7.87
N ALA A 105 -1.44 1.89 -8.96
CA ALA A 105 -1.51 0.44 -8.96
C ALA A 105 -0.46 -0.19 -8.03
N HIS A 106 0.77 0.33 -8.03
CA HIS A 106 1.81 -0.15 -7.11
C HIS A 106 1.48 0.16 -5.65
N ALA A 107 1.01 1.37 -5.36
CA ALA A 107 0.57 1.73 -4.02
C ALA A 107 -0.60 0.85 -3.55
N MET A 108 -1.59 0.64 -4.42
CA MET A 108 -2.72 -0.25 -4.15
C MET A 108 -2.29 -1.70 -3.94
N HIS A 109 -1.32 -2.21 -4.70
CA HIS A 109 -0.79 -3.57 -4.53
C HIS A 109 -0.14 -3.75 -3.15
N LEU A 110 0.67 -2.78 -2.74
CA LEU A 110 1.29 -2.75 -1.40
C LEU A 110 0.23 -2.75 -0.29
N LEU A 111 -0.74 -1.84 -0.39
CA LEU A 111 -1.83 -1.70 0.58
C LEU A 111 -2.72 -2.94 0.64
N ALA A 112 -3.02 -3.56 -0.51
CA ALA A 112 -3.77 -4.81 -0.58
C ALA A 112 -3.03 -5.95 0.12
N GLY A 113 -1.70 -6.04 -0.06
CA GLY A 113 -0.86 -6.99 0.67
C GLY A 113 -0.93 -6.80 2.18
N TRP A 114 -0.88 -5.56 2.66
CA TRP A 114 -1.07 -5.28 4.09
C TRP A 114 -2.49 -5.60 4.56
N MET A 115 -3.53 -5.29 3.78
CA MET A 115 -4.91 -5.60 4.13
C MET A 115 -5.19 -7.10 4.30
N LEU A 116 -4.41 -7.98 3.65
CA LEU A 116 -4.46 -9.42 3.89
C LEU A 116 -3.84 -9.82 5.23
N ALA A 117 -2.74 -9.18 5.62
CA ALA A 117 -2.02 -9.49 6.85
C ALA A 117 -2.67 -8.86 8.10
N LEU A 118 -3.49 -7.82 7.92
CA LEU A 118 -3.99 -6.97 9.00
C LEU A 118 -5.48 -7.23 9.32
N PRO A 119 -5.81 -7.73 10.53
CA PRO A 119 -7.19 -7.80 10.99
C PRO A 119 -7.81 -6.39 11.06
N ALA A 120 -9.07 -6.24 10.65
CA ALA A 120 -9.72 -4.93 10.56
C ALA A 120 -9.80 -4.18 11.91
N ALA A 121 -9.97 -4.92 13.00
CA ALA A 121 -10.07 -4.39 14.36
C ALA A 121 -8.71 -4.24 15.08
N ALA A 122 -7.60 -4.63 14.43
CA ALA A 122 -6.29 -4.55 15.06
C ALA A 122 -5.81 -3.09 15.20
N ARG A 123 -4.95 -2.87 16.19
CA ARG A 123 -4.12 -1.67 16.28
C ARG A 123 -2.72 -1.98 15.78
N LEU A 124 -2.17 -1.06 15.00
CA LEU A 124 -0.89 -1.19 14.33
C LEU A 124 0.09 -0.18 14.86
N GLN A 125 1.30 -0.64 15.13
CA GLN A 125 2.42 0.26 15.31
C GLN A 125 2.99 0.62 13.93
N PRO A 126 2.97 1.89 13.48
CA PRO A 126 3.37 2.26 12.12
C PRO A 126 4.78 1.79 11.72
N THR A 127 5.67 1.62 12.69
CA THR A 127 7.05 1.12 12.50
C THR A 127 7.10 -0.27 11.85
N VAL A 128 6.08 -1.11 12.00
CA VAL A 128 6.05 -2.44 11.37
C VAL A 128 5.89 -2.37 9.85
N LEU A 129 5.31 -1.28 9.33
CA LEU A 129 5.14 -1.04 7.90
C LEU A 129 6.40 -0.46 7.25
N LEU A 130 7.33 0.05 8.08
CA LEU A 130 8.50 0.81 7.64
C LEU A 130 9.43 0.04 6.67
N PRO A 131 9.76 -1.25 6.91
CA PRO A 131 10.63 -1.99 5.98
C PRO A 131 10.00 -2.14 4.59
N SER A 132 8.69 -2.35 4.56
CA SER A 132 7.90 -2.51 3.34
C SER A 132 7.79 -1.17 2.58
N LEU A 133 7.48 -0.09 3.29
CA LEU A 133 7.47 1.27 2.76
C LEU A 133 8.83 1.71 2.21
N ARG A 134 9.92 1.38 2.92
CA ARG A 134 11.28 1.73 2.50
C ARG A 134 11.62 1.04 1.17
N ARG A 135 11.30 -0.26 1.04
CA ARG A 135 11.50 -1.00 -0.22
C ARG A 135 10.69 -0.38 -1.35
N PHE A 136 9.42 -0.07 -1.10
CA PHE A 136 8.57 0.62 -2.06
C PHE A 136 9.18 1.95 -2.52
N ALA A 137 9.60 2.82 -1.59
CA ALA A 137 10.17 4.11 -1.93
C ALA A 137 11.49 4.01 -2.71
N ILE A 138 12.38 3.09 -2.31
CA ILE A 138 13.67 2.86 -2.98
C ILE A 138 13.46 2.40 -4.43
N VAL A 139 12.46 1.57 -4.70
CA VAL A 139 12.18 1.10 -6.07
C VAL A 139 11.39 2.14 -6.87
N GLN A 140 10.37 2.75 -6.25
CA GLN A 140 9.41 3.58 -6.98
C GLN A 140 9.94 4.98 -7.28
N ALA A 141 10.73 5.59 -6.38
CA ALA A 141 11.23 6.94 -6.62
C ALA A 141 12.16 7.02 -7.86
N PRO A 142 13.12 6.11 -8.06
CA PRO A 142 13.94 6.10 -9.29
C PRO A 142 13.12 5.85 -10.56
N VAL A 143 12.17 4.91 -10.52
CA VAL A 143 11.32 4.60 -11.67
C VAL A 143 10.45 5.80 -12.04
N GLN A 144 9.83 6.44 -11.06
CA GLN A 144 8.99 7.61 -11.29
C GLN A 144 9.84 8.79 -11.82
N LEU A 145 11.02 9.00 -11.25
CA LEU A 145 11.96 10.04 -11.70
C LEU A 145 12.41 9.81 -13.14
N ALA A 146 12.87 8.59 -13.47
CA ALA A 146 13.27 8.23 -14.83
C ALA A 146 12.12 8.45 -15.82
N THR A 147 10.89 8.14 -15.41
CA THR A 147 9.72 8.30 -16.27
C THR A 147 9.34 9.77 -16.48
N VAL A 148 9.44 10.61 -15.45
CA VAL A 148 9.26 12.07 -15.59
C VAL A 148 10.31 12.65 -16.53
N VAL A 149 11.57 12.25 -16.39
CA VAL A 149 12.65 12.66 -17.30
C VAL A 149 12.34 12.25 -18.74
N LEU A 150 11.92 11.01 -18.98
CA LEU A 150 11.52 10.54 -20.30
C LEU A 150 10.34 11.34 -20.89
N LEU A 151 9.35 11.69 -20.08
CA LEU A 151 8.24 12.56 -20.50
C LEU A 151 8.73 13.95 -20.91
N LEU A 152 9.59 14.57 -20.10
CA LEU A 152 10.14 15.90 -20.38
C LEU A 152 11.00 15.90 -21.65
N LEU A 153 11.85 14.88 -21.82
CA LEU A 153 12.67 14.71 -23.02
C LEU A 153 11.82 14.51 -24.27
N ARG A 154 10.72 13.74 -24.18
CA ARG A 154 9.81 13.52 -25.30
C ARG A 154 8.95 14.74 -25.63
N GLY A 155 8.51 15.48 -24.62
CA GLY A 155 7.79 16.74 -24.79
C GLY A 155 8.67 17.86 -25.36
N GLY A 156 9.98 17.85 -25.07
CA GLY A 156 10.94 18.80 -25.63
C GLY A 156 11.42 18.47 -27.05
N ALA A 157 11.37 17.20 -27.46
CA ALA A 157 11.85 16.75 -28.78
C ALA A 157 10.84 16.96 -29.92
N GLY A 158 9.56 17.18 -29.61
CA GLY A 158 8.53 17.52 -30.60
C GLY A 158 8.10 18.97 -30.41
N GLY A 159 8.61 19.89 -31.24
CA GLY A 159 8.26 21.32 -31.24
C GLY A 159 6.81 21.63 -31.64
N GLY A 160 5.83 20.90 -31.10
CA GLY A 160 4.41 21.06 -31.35
C GLY A 160 3.65 21.20 -30.04
N ALA A 161 3.28 22.45 -29.73
CA ALA A 161 2.19 22.82 -28.83
C ALA A 161 2.00 21.95 -27.58
N ALA A 162 2.96 21.98 -26.65
CA ALA A 162 2.68 21.61 -25.27
C ALA A 162 1.71 22.66 -24.69
N GLY A 163 0.42 22.35 -24.69
CA GLY A 163 -0.59 23.17 -24.01
C GLY A 163 -0.25 23.31 -22.51
N PRO A 164 -0.77 24.37 -21.85
CA PRO A 164 -0.43 24.73 -20.47
C PRO A 164 -0.71 23.65 -19.40
N ASP A 165 -1.47 22.60 -19.74
CA ASP A 165 -1.93 21.57 -18.81
C ASP A 165 -0.88 20.47 -18.51
N VAL A 166 0.05 20.22 -19.44
CA VAL A 166 1.11 19.19 -19.31
C VAL A 166 2.12 19.52 -18.20
N PRO A 167 2.66 20.75 -18.07
CA PRO A 167 3.57 21.09 -16.99
C PRO A 167 2.88 21.11 -15.62
N ILE A 168 1.62 21.53 -15.54
CA ILE A 168 0.87 21.58 -14.27
C ILE A 168 0.63 20.17 -13.73
N LEU A 169 0.26 19.20 -14.57
CA LEU A 169 0.03 17.82 -14.11
C LEU A 169 1.31 17.05 -13.78
N ALA A 170 2.43 17.35 -14.44
CA ALA A 170 3.75 16.86 -14.04
C ALA A 170 4.15 17.42 -12.66
N VAL A 171 3.90 18.70 -12.43
CA VAL A 171 4.07 19.33 -11.12
C VAL A 171 3.13 18.72 -10.09
N VAL A 172 1.86 18.44 -10.42
CA VAL A 172 0.88 17.82 -9.51
C VAL A 172 1.25 16.39 -9.16
N SER A 173 1.71 15.58 -10.11
CA SER A 173 2.18 14.21 -9.83
C SER A 173 3.48 14.18 -9.05
N GLY A 174 4.40 15.11 -9.32
CA GLY A 174 5.60 15.36 -8.51
C GLY A 174 5.24 15.83 -7.09
N LEU A 175 4.27 16.72 -6.95
CA LEU A 175 3.75 17.21 -5.67
C LEU A 175 3.00 16.11 -4.92
N ALA A 176 2.25 15.24 -5.58
CA ALA A 176 1.57 14.11 -4.96
C ALA A 176 2.59 13.10 -4.42
N LEU A 177 3.68 12.85 -5.16
CA LEU A 177 4.79 12.03 -4.70
C LEU A 177 5.56 12.70 -3.56
N ALA A 178 5.84 14.01 -3.66
CA ALA A 178 6.49 14.78 -2.62
C ALA A 178 5.64 14.88 -1.35
N ALA A 179 4.31 14.98 -1.48
CA ALA A 179 3.36 14.95 -0.39
C ALA A 179 3.31 13.56 0.25
N LEU A 180 3.29 12.48 -0.55
CA LEU A 180 3.36 11.12 -0.05
C LEU A 180 4.68 10.87 0.69
N VAL A 181 5.81 11.27 0.11
CA VAL A 181 7.13 11.21 0.75
C VAL A 181 7.15 12.07 2.00
N GLY A 182 6.70 13.31 1.95
CA GLY A 182 6.68 14.25 3.07
C GLY A 182 5.74 13.85 4.20
N LEU A 183 4.65 13.15 3.92
CA LEU A 183 3.76 12.56 4.92
C LEU A 183 4.42 11.35 5.61
N LEU A 184 5.22 10.59 4.87
CA LEU A 184 5.89 9.37 5.34
C LEU A 184 7.28 9.64 5.93
N LEU A 185 7.92 10.76 5.57
CA LEU A 185 9.26 11.15 6.00
C LEU A 185 9.35 11.36 7.52
N PRO A 186 8.37 11.99 8.22
CA PRO A 186 8.38 12.06 9.68
C PRO A 186 8.33 10.68 10.34
N ALA A 187 7.61 9.72 9.76
CA ALA A 187 7.58 8.35 10.26
C ALA A 187 8.90 7.60 10.00
N LEU A 188 9.63 7.95 8.94
CA LEU A 188 10.97 7.46 8.63
C LEU A 188 12.07 8.11 9.48
N LEU A 189 11.93 9.40 9.81
CA LEU A 189 12.93 10.19 10.54
C LEU A 189 12.79 10.11 12.06
N ARG A 190 11.62 9.74 12.59
CA ARG A 190 11.47 9.40 14.01
C ARG A 190 12.21 8.08 14.27
N ARG A 191 13.49 8.19 14.60
CA ARG A 191 14.25 7.09 15.22
C ARG A 191 13.50 6.64 16.47
N ALA A 192 13.28 5.33 16.60
CA ALA A 192 12.91 4.76 17.88
C ALA A 192 13.99 5.16 18.92
N PRO A 193 13.61 5.62 20.12
CA PRO A 193 14.56 5.67 21.23
C PRO A 193 15.13 4.25 21.39
N ARG A 194 16.46 4.14 21.38
CA ARG A 194 17.16 2.88 21.66
C ARG A 194 17.03 2.56 23.14
#